data_AF-A0A932VYN8-F1
#
_entry.id   AF-A0A932VYN8-F1
#
_cell.length_a   1.000
_cell.length_b   1.000
_cell.length_c   1.000
_cell.angle_alpha   90.00
_cell.angle_beta   90.00
_cell.angle_gamma   90.00
#
_symmetry.space_group_name_H-M   'P 1'
#
loop_
_entity.id
_entity.type
_entity.pdbx_description
1 polymer ?
#
loop_
_entity_poly.entity_id
_entity_poly.type
_entity_poly.pdbx_seq_one_letter_code
_entity_poly.pdbx_strand_id
1 'polypeptide(L)'
;MKIRCAMLRLMRSGLSISICFIIFGSPVRGSDWKEKLAYAESQHEITMTLIDEGKYDEARTELRKIIDLQFPEKYEDRLAKEIFMVCDKLRHKGKDNLALEVLDEGLEAVRLKRNKARLYKEKGYIYSKQGNHAMKKEMFRKAAELELK
;
A
#
# COMPACT_ATOMS: atom_id res chain seq x y z
N MET A 1 6.86 -23.19 -15.88
CA MET A 1 7.70 -22.03 -16.23
C MET A 1 9.17 -22.46 -16.10
N LYS A 2 9.96 -22.46 -17.18
CA LYS A 2 11.33 -22.99 -17.18
C LYS A 2 12.29 -21.97 -16.58
N ILE A 3 12.91 -22.30 -15.44
CA ILE A 3 14.00 -21.53 -14.86
C ILE A 3 15.31 -22.05 -15.48
N ARG A 4 16.02 -21.19 -16.20
CA ARG A 4 17.38 -21.49 -16.71
C ARG A 4 18.39 -21.23 -15.58
N CYS A 5 18.93 -22.28 -14.99
CA CYS A 5 20.13 -22.20 -14.16
C CYS A 5 21.36 -22.10 -15.06
N ALA A 6 22.12 -21.01 -14.93
CA ALA A 6 23.48 -20.93 -15.46
C ALA A 6 24.39 -21.84 -14.63
N MET A 7 24.80 -22.97 -15.21
CA MET A 7 25.69 -23.93 -14.58
C MET A 7 27.15 -23.48 -14.79
N LEU A 8 27.69 -22.71 -13.84
CA LEU A 8 29.13 -22.47 -13.79
C LEU A 8 29.79 -23.70 -13.14
N ARG A 9 30.42 -24.52 -13.97
CA ARG A 9 31.09 -25.76 -13.56
C ARG A 9 32.49 -25.43 -13.06
N LEU A 10 32.69 -25.42 -11.75
CA LEU A 10 34.01 -25.48 -11.13
C LEU A 10 34.03 -26.65 -10.14
N MET A 11 34.53 -27.78 -10.62
CA MET A 11 35.02 -28.85 -9.76
C MET A 11 36.36 -28.41 -9.18
N ARG A 12 36.43 -28.28 -7.85
CA ARG A 12 37.62 -28.59 -7.06
C ARG A 12 37.26 -28.66 -5.57
N SER A 13 37.38 -29.89 -5.05
CA SER A 13 37.84 -30.22 -3.70
C SER A 13 37.31 -29.43 -2.50
N GLY A 14 36.52 -30.11 -1.67
CA GLY A 14 36.64 -30.08 -0.20
C GLY A 14 36.08 -28.84 0.50
N LEU A 15 34.91 -28.99 1.12
CA LEU A 15 34.26 -28.04 2.02
C LEU A 15 34.02 -26.64 1.44
N SER A 16 32.91 -26.49 0.72
CA SER A 16 32.26 -25.19 0.55
C SER A 16 31.03 -25.15 1.44
N ILE A 17 31.18 -24.57 2.64
CA ILE A 17 30.03 -24.14 3.43
C ILE A 17 29.50 -22.90 2.71
N SER A 18 28.54 -23.13 1.81
CA SER A 18 27.80 -22.03 1.19
C SER A 18 26.87 -21.47 2.26
N ILE A 19 27.36 -20.50 3.03
CA ILE A 19 26.50 -19.63 3.83
C ILE A 19 25.75 -18.77 2.82
N CYS A 20 24.66 -19.31 2.31
CA CYS A 20 23.65 -18.51 1.66
C CYS A 20 23.12 -17.57 2.76
N PHE A 21 23.57 -16.31 2.75
CA PHE A 21 22.90 -15.23 3.46
C PHE A 21 21.52 -15.10 2.80
N ILE A 22 20.61 -15.98 3.21
CA ILE A 22 19.19 -15.73 3.09
C ILE A 22 19.00 -14.50 3.95
N ILE A 23 18.71 -13.36 3.31
CA ILE A 23 18.12 -12.21 3.99
C ILE A 23 16.76 -12.74 4.48
N PHE A 24 16.78 -13.41 5.63
CA PHE A 24 15.58 -13.66 6.41
C PHE A 24 15.14 -12.27 6.87
N GLY A 25 14.29 -11.65 6.06
CA GLY A 25 13.30 -10.74 6.63
C GLY A 25 12.57 -11.58 7.68
N SER A 26 12.96 -11.39 8.94
CA SER A 26 12.35 -12.12 10.05
C SER A 26 10.84 -11.93 9.94
N PRO A 27 10.04 -13.00 9.87
CA PRO A 27 8.60 -12.86 9.94
C PRO A 27 8.32 -12.20 11.29
N VAL A 28 7.73 -11.00 11.26
CA VAL A 28 7.33 -10.24 12.45
C VAL A 28 6.37 -11.14 13.25
N ARG A 29 6.92 -11.90 14.20
CA ARG A 29 6.16 -12.81 15.06
C ARG A 29 5.30 -11.93 15.96
N GLY A 30 3.99 -12.04 15.82
CA GLY A 30 3.04 -11.17 16.49
C GLY A 30 3.23 -11.17 18.00
N SER A 31 3.53 -9.99 18.56
CA SER A 31 2.96 -9.50 19.82
C SER A 31 3.27 -8.03 20.10
N ASP A 32 4.20 -7.37 19.39
CA ASP A 32 4.35 -5.92 19.51
C ASP A 32 3.81 -5.19 18.29
N TRP A 33 2.56 -4.73 18.40
CA TRP A 33 1.98 -3.83 17.40
C TRP A 33 2.81 -2.55 17.25
N LYS A 34 3.62 -2.15 18.24
CA LYS A 34 4.55 -1.03 18.10
C LYS A 34 5.58 -1.30 17.02
N GLU A 35 6.12 -2.52 16.91
CA GLU A 35 7.07 -2.87 15.85
C GLU A 35 6.41 -2.80 14.48
N LYS A 36 5.19 -3.33 14.33
CA LYS A 36 4.44 -3.21 13.08
C LYS A 36 4.12 -1.75 12.72
N LEU A 37 3.82 -0.92 13.73
CA LEU A 37 3.58 0.50 13.53
C LEU A 37 4.87 1.24 13.13
N ALA A 38 5.99 0.95 13.78
CA ALA A 38 7.31 1.52 13.44
C ALA A 38 7.77 1.06 12.04
N TYR A 39 7.51 -0.20 11.69
CA TYR A 39 7.73 -0.71 10.34
C TYR A 39 6.87 0.06 9.33
N ALA A 40 5.57 0.22 9.59
CA ALA A 40 4.67 0.98 8.72
C ALA A 40 5.09 2.45 8.58
N GLU A 41 5.57 3.09 9.65
CA GLU A 41 6.16 4.44 9.60
C GLU A 41 7.38 4.47 8.68
N SER A 42 8.28 3.49 8.77
CA SER A 42 9.45 3.42 7.89
C SER A 42 9.03 3.22 6.43
N GLN A 43 8.06 2.33 6.18
CA GLN A 43 7.52 2.09 4.85
C GLN A 43 6.79 3.30 4.28
N HIS A 44 6.11 4.09 5.12
CA HIS A 44 5.49 5.36 4.73
C HIS A 44 6.55 6.32 4.18
N GLU A 45 7.64 6.54 4.90
CA GLU A 45 8.71 7.44 4.47
C GLU A 45 9.32 6.99 3.13
N ILE A 46 9.62 5.69 2.98
CA ILE A 46 10.12 5.13 1.72
C ILE A 46 9.10 5.37 0.59
N THR A 47 7.82 5.12 0.84
CA THR A 47 6.74 5.33 -0.13
C THR A 47 6.68 6.80 -0.56
N MET A 48 6.74 7.74 0.39
CA MET A 48 6.74 9.18 0.10
C MET A 48 7.96 9.60 -0.73
N THR A 49 9.15 9.12 -0.37
CA THR A 49 10.39 9.39 -1.12
C THR A 49 10.29 8.87 -2.55
N LEU A 50 9.80 7.64 -2.75
CA LEU A 50 9.64 7.06 -4.08
C LEU A 50 8.64 7.85 -4.94
N ILE A 51 7.55 8.35 -4.36
CA ILE A 51 6.60 9.23 -5.08
C ILE A 51 7.27 10.55 -5.45
N ASP A 52 8.12 11.11 -4.59
CA ASP A 52 8.87 12.32 -4.87
C ASP A 52 9.90 12.14 -5.99
N GLU A 53 10.54 10.98 -6.07
CA GLU A 53 11.42 10.56 -7.16
C GLU A 53 10.67 10.18 -8.45
N GLY A 54 9.34 10.05 -8.41
CA GLY A 54 8.52 9.64 -9.55
C GLY A 54 8.52 8.13 -9.82
N LYS A 55 9.02 7.31 -8.89
CA LYS A 55 9.04 5.85 -8.95
C LYS A 55 7.73 5.27 -8.40
N TYR A 56 6.64 5.48 -9.14
CA TYR A 56 5.29 5.19 -8.63
C TYR A 56 5.00 3.69 -8.43
N ASP A 57 5.52 2.81 -9.28
CA ASP A 57 5.31 1.37 -9.15
C ASP A 57 6.02 0.79 -7.93
N GLU A 58 7.24 1.27 -7.66
CA GLU A 58 7.98 0.94 -6.44
C GLU A 58 7.24 1.48 -5.20
N ALA A 59 6.77 2.73 -5.25
CA ALA A 59 6.00 3.32 -4.16
C ALA A 59 4.74 2.50 -3.82
N ARG A 60 3.99 2.04 -4.83
CA ARG A 60 2.84 1.15 -4.62
C ARG A 60 3.24 -0.19 -4.01
N THR A 61 4.40 -0.73 -4.39
CA THR A 61 4.91 -1.97 -3.83
C THR A 61 5.22 -1.82 -2.34
N GLU A 62 5.86 -0.72 -1.93
CA GLU A 62 6.13 -0.43 -0.52
C GLU A 62 4.84 -0.14 0.29
N LEU A 63 3.88 0.59 -0.28
CA LEU A 63 2.56 0.78 0.33
C LEU A 63 1.85 -0.55 0.58
N ARG A 64 1.94 -1.50 -0.36
CA ARG A 64 1.30 -2.82 -0.21
C ARG A 64 1.86 -3.58 0.99
N LYS A 65 3.14 -3.41 1.31
CA LYS A 65 3.72 -3.99 2.54
C LYS A 65 3.03 -3.46 3.79
N ILE A 66 2.57 -2.21 3.81
CA ILE A 66 1.78 -1.64 4.92
C ILE A 66 0.39 -2.26 4.96
N ILE A 67 -0.27 -2.38 3.79
CA ILE A 67 -1.59 -3.00 3.65
C ILE A 67 -1.57 -4.46 4.15
N ASP A 68 -0.54 -5.21 3.78
CA ASP A 68 -0.34 -6.62 4.13
C ASP A 68 -0.09 -6.86 5.63
N LEU A 69 0.18 -5.81 6.42
CA LEU A 69 0.27 -5.93 7.88
C LEU A 69 -1.05 -6.30 8.55
N GLN A 70 -2.17 -6.12 7.84
CA GLN A 70 -3.53 -6.42 8.27
C GLN A 70 -3.83 -5.88 9.67
N PHE A 71 -3.74 -4.55 9.80
CA PHE A 71 -3.96 -3.86 11.08
C PHE A 71 -5.27 -4.33 11.75
N PRO A 72 -5.28 -4.56 13.08
CA PRO A 72 -6.51 -4.80 13.80
C PRO A 72 -7.39 -3.55 13.75
N GLU A 73 -8.70 -3.71 14.00
CA GLU A 73 -9.70 -2.65 13.93
C GLU A 73 -9.28 -1.35 14.65
N LYS A 74 -8.69 -1.47 15.85
CA LYS A 74 -8.20 -0.33 16.64
C LYS A 74 -7.15 0.55 15.94
N TYR A 75 -6.45 0.03 14.94
CA TYR A 75 -5.44 0.75 14.17
C TYR A 75 -5.83 0.93 12.71
N GLU A 76 -7.03 0.51 12.31
CA GLU A 76 -7.44 0.57 10.92
C GLU A 76 -7.62 2.01 10.42
N ASP A 77 -8.00 2.94 11.30
CA ASP A 77 -8.04 4.37 10.98
C ASP A 77 -6.66 4.90 10.56
N ARG A 78 -5.58 4.30 11.10
CA ARG A 78 -4.20 4.62 10.72
C ARG A 78 -3.89 4.13 9.31
N LEU A 79 -4.32 2.92 8.96
CA LEU A 79 -4.20 2.40 7.59
C LEU A 79 -4.98 3.27 6.59
N ALA A 80 -6.23 3.64 6.93
CA ALA A 80 -7.03 4.52 6.08
C ALA A 80 -6.38 5.91 5.91
N LYS A 81 -5.75 6.44 6.97
CA LYS A 81 -4.98 7.69 6.91
C LYS A 81 -3.75 7.54 6.02
N GLU A 82 -3.05 6.41 6.08
CA GLU A 82 -1.89 6.13 5.23
C GLU A 82 -2.25 6.15 3.74
N ILE A 83 -3.28 5.38 3.37
CA ILE A 83 -3.81 5.34 2.00
C ILE A 83 -4.21 6.75 1.53
N PHE A 84 -4.86 7.53 2.41
CA PHE A 84 -5.21 8.91 2.12
C PHE A 84 -3.97 9.78 1.84
N MET A 85 -2.91 9.70 2.66
CA MET A 85 -1.70 10.52 2.48
C MET A 85 -0.99 10.19 1.17
N VAL A 86 -0.87 8.90 0.82
CA VAL A 86 -0.33 8.47 -0.47
C VAL A 86 -1.17 8.97 -1.63
N CYS A 87 -2.48 8.79 -1.56
CA CYS A 87 -3.42 9.29 -2.57
C CYS A 87 -3.29 10.80 -2.76
N ASP A 88 -3.25 11.56 -1.69
CA ASP A 88 -3.14 13.02 -1.74
C ASP A 88 -1.81 13.47 -2.36
N LYS A 89 -0.69 12.84 -1.95
CA LYS A 89 0.63 13.09 -2.54
C LYS A 89 0.64 12.80 -4.04
N LEU A 90 0.05 11.68 -4.48
CA LEU A 90 -0.06 11.33 -5.91
C LEU A 90 -0.89 12.36 -6.69
N ARG A 91 -2.00 12.84 -6.12
CA ARG A 91 -2.83 13.91 -6.72
C ARG A 91 -2.06 15.21 -6.87
N HIS A 92 -1.24 15.57 -5.88
CA HIS A 92 -0.33 16.72 -5.96
C HIS A 92 0.73 16.58 -7.06
N LYS A 93 1.15 15.35 -7.39
CA LYS A 93 2.00 15.05 -8.56
C LYS A 93 1.22 14.93 -9.88
N GLY A 94 -0.09 15.21 -9.87
CA GLY A 94 -0.96 15.09 -11.05
C GLY A 94 -1.28 13.66 -11.47
N LYS A 95 -0.98 12.66 -10.63
CA LYS A 95 -1.21 11.24 -10.90
C LYS A 95 -2.57 10.78 -10.40
N ASP A 96 -3.63 11.45 -10.86
CA ASP A 96 -5.00 11.21 -10.39
C ASP A 96 -5.49 9.77 -10.65
N ASN A 97 -5.10 9.15 -11.77
CA ASN A 97 -5.46 7.75 -12.08
C ASN A 97 -4.78 6.75 -11.12
N LEU A 98 -3.49 6.95 -10.81
CA LEU A 98 -2.79 6.11 -9.85
C LEU A 98 -3.34 6.30 -8.43
N ALA A 99 -3.74 7.52 -8.08
CA ALA A 99 -4.43 7.78 -6.81
C ALA A 99 -5.75 7.01 -6.71
N LEU A 100 -6.52 6.91 -7.81
CA LEU A 100 -7.74 6.09 -7.84
C LEU A 100 -7.45 4.60 -7.65
N GLU A 101 -6.38 4.06 -8.27
CA GLU A 101 -5.95 2.68 -8.07
C GLU A 101 -5.56 2.39 -6.61
N VAL A 102 -4.80 3.30 -5.98
CA VAL A 102 -4.44 3.20 -4.56
C VAL A 102 -5.68 3.22 -3.66
N LEU A 103 -6.66 4.05 -3.98
CA LEU A 103 -7.93 4.08 -3.24
C LEU A 103 -8.73 2.79 -3.43
N ASP A 104 -8.68 2.16 -4.60
CA ASP A 104 -9.33 0.86 -4.84
C ASP A 104 -8.68 -0.26 -4.03
N GLU A 105 -7.36 -0.37 -4.02
CA GLU A 105 -6.64 -1.30 -3.14
C GLU A 105 -6.95 -1.04 -1.66
N GLY A 106 -7.01 0.25 -1.28
CA GLY A 106 -7.36 0.65 0.07
C GLY A 106 -8.77 0.23 0.49
N LEU A 107 -9.75 0.35 -0.41
CA LEU A 107 -11.14 -0.05 -0.18
C LEU A 107 -11.30 -1.56 0.03
N GLU A 108 -10.46 -2.38 -0.61
CA GLU A 108 -10.38 -3.82 -0.39
C GLU A 108 -9.76 -4.15 0.97
N ALA A 109 -8.79 -3.36 1.42
CA ALA A 109 -8.04 -3.60 2.67
C ALA A 109 -8.78 -3.15 3.94
N VAL A 110 -9.46 -1.99 3.91
CA VAL A 110 -10.17 -1.47 5.09
C VAL A 110 -11.51 -2.19 5.28
N ARG A 111 -11.94 -2.37 6.53
CA ARG A 111 -13.16 -3.11 6.90
C ARG A 111 -14.22 -2.20 7.50
N LEU A 112 -13.81 -1.25 8.30
CA LEU A 112 -14.68 -0.28 8.96
C LEU A 112 -15.40 0.60 7.96
N LYS A 113 -16.72 0.71 8.13
CA LYS A 113 -17.58 1.54 7.28
C LYS A 113 -17.12 2.99 7.21
N ARG A 114 -16.71 3.57 8.35
CA ARG A 114 -16.19 4.95 8.42
C ARG A 114 -14.96 5.16 7.54
N ASN A 115 -14.06 4.17 7.48
CA ASN A 115 -12.85 4.24 6.67
C ASN A 115 -13.17 4.05 5.20
N LYS A 116 -14.05 3.10 4.86
CA LYS A 116 -14.57 2.95 3.49
C LYS A 116 -15.25 4.23 3.00
N ALA A 117 -16.10 4.83 3.83
CA ALA A 117 -16.81 6.07 3.50
C ALA A 117 -15.81 7.20 3.21
N ARG A 118 -14.77 7.34 4.04
CA ARG A 118 -13.69 8.29 3.80
C ARG A 118 -13.01 8.06 2.45
N LEU A 119 -12.57 6.83 2.15
CA LEU A 119 -11.90 6.53 0.88
C LEU A 119 -12.81 6.78 -0.34
N TYR A 120 -14.11 6.47 -0.24
CA TYR A 120 -15.07 6.82 -1.29
C TYR A 120 -15.20 8.34 -1.50
N LYS A 121 -15.22 9.14 -0.43
CA LYS A 121 -15.23 10.61 -0.55
C LYS A 121 -14.00 11.10 -1.31
N GLU A 122 -12.81 10.53 -1.05
CA GLU A 122 -11.59 10.85 -1.78
C GLU A 122 -11.69 10.55 -3.28
N LYS A 123 -12.22 9.37 -3.65
CA LYS A 123 -12.51 9.08 -5.07
C LYS A 123 -13.45 10.13 -5.67
N GLY A 124 -14.47 10.53 -4.92
CA GLY A 124 -15.41 11.58 -5.32
C GLY A 124 -14.74 12.93 -5.58
N TYR A 125 -13.78 13.33 -4.74
CA TYR A 125 -12.99 14.55 -4.96
C TYR A 125 -12.11 14.46 -6.21
N ILE A 126 -11.48 13.32 -6.48
CA ILE A 126 -10.70 13.11 -7.70
C ILE A 126 -11.59 13.22 -8.94
N TYR A 127 -12.73 12.53 -8.97
CA TYR A 127 -13.67 12.63 -10.10
C TYR A 127 -14.23 14.04 -10.27
N SER A 128 -14.41 14.79 -9.17
CA SER A 128 -14.80 16.20 -9.26
C SER A 128 -13.77 17.05 -10.01
N LYS A 129 -12.48 16.82 -9.75
CA LYS A 129 -11.38 17.52 -10.43
C LYS A 129 -11.30 17.15 -11.92
N GLN A 130 -11.65 15.91 -12.27
CA GLN A 130 -11.72 15.42 -13.66
C GLN A 130 -12.98 15.88 -14.41
N GLY A 131 -13.91 16.59 -13.76
CA GLY A 131 -15.21 16.96 -14.37
C GLY A 131 -16.21 15.80 -14.50
N ASN A 132 -15.88 14.62 -13.97
CA ASN A 132 -16.76 13.46 -14.01
C ASN A 132 -17.81 13.51 -12.88
N HIS A 133 -18.83 14.34 -13.09
CA HIS A 133 -19.89 14.57 -12.10
C HIS A 133 -20.74 13.33 -11.81
N ALA A 134 -20.89 12.43 -12.78
CA ALA A 134 -21.62 11.18 -12.61
C ALA A 134 -20.93 10.28 -11.59
N MET A 135 -19.63 9.99 -11.80
CA MET A 135 -18.84 9.18 -10.89
C MET A 135 -18.66 9.86 -9.53
N LYS A 136 -18.47 11.18 -9.50
CA LYS A 136 -18.47 11.97 -8.25
C LYS A 136 -19.72 11.66 -7.42
N LYS A 137 -20.91 11.83 -8.01
CA LYS A 137 -22.19 11.61 -7.31
C LYS A 137 -22.30 10.19 -6.78
N GLU A 138 -21.88 9.20 -7.58
CA GLU A 138 -21.89 7.80 -7.16
C GLU A 138 -20.99 7.55 -5.95
N MET A 139 -19.76 8.06 -5.95
CA MET A 139 -18.83 7.85 -4.84
C MET A 139 -19.33 8.50 -3.54
N PHE A 140 -19.86 9.73 -3.60
CA PHE A 140 -20.45 10.37 -2.42
C PHE A 140 -21.71 9.66 -1.92
N ARG A 141 -22.52 9.07 -2.81
CA ARG A 141 -23.66 8.23 -2.40
C ARG A 141 -23.20 6.99 -1.63
N LYS A 142 -22.21 6.26 -2.16
CA LYS A 142 -21.62 5.09 -1.47
C LYS A 142 -21.10 5.46 -0.09
N ALA A 143 -20.43 6.61 0.03
CA ALA A 143 -19.97 7.11 1.32
C ALA A 143 -21.14 7.41 2.28
N ALA A 144 -22.17 8.11 1.84
CA ALA A 144 -23.33 8.43 2.65
C ALA A 144 -24.09 7.18 3.13
N GLU A 145 -24.23 6.17 2.27
CA GLU A 145 -24.86 4.88 2.63
C GLU A 145 -24.11 4.14 3.74
N LEU A 146 -22.78 4.29 3.79
CA LEU A 146 -21.93 3.70 4.82
C LEU A 146 -21.95 4.49 6.14
N GLU A 147 -22.22 5.80 6.09
CA GLU A 147 -22.31 6.66 7.27
C GLU A 147 -23.67 6.55 7.99
N LEU A 148 -24.72 6.21 7.26
CA LEU A 148 -26.08 6.05 7.80
C LEU A 148 -26.35 4.67 8.44
N LYS A 149 -25.45 3.70 8.29
CA LYS A 149 -25.63 2.30 8.72
C LYS A 149 -24.58 1.88 9.73
#